data_AF-A0A6J6BSD8-F1
#
_entry.id   AF-A0A6J6BSD8-F1
#
_cell.length_a   1.000
_cell.length_b   1.000
_cell.length_c   1.000
_cell.angle_alpha   90.00
_cell.angle_beta   90.00
_cell.angle_gamma   90.00
#
_symmetry.space_group_name_H-M   'P 1'
#
loop_
_entity.id
_entity.type
_entity.pdbx_description
1 polymer ?
#
loop_
_entity_poly.entity_id
_entity_poly.type
_entity_poly.pdbx_seq_one_letter_code
_entity_poly.pdbx_strand_id
1 'polypeptide(L)' 'MALTGRDGGTLGTVAKLHINVSEQHMGRIEDAHLAICHMLAFSFIDAKS' A
#
# COMPACT_ATOMS: atom_id res chain seq x y z
N MET A 1 -7.50 0.54 6.00
CA MET A 1 -6.09 0.72 5.58
C MET A 1 -6.12 1.41 4.23
N ALA A 2 -5.19 2.32 3.96
CA ALA A 2 -5.02 2.95 2.66
C ALA A 2 -3.58 2.79 2.16
N LEU A 3 -3.44 2.47 0.87
CA LEU A 3 -2.19 2.55 0.12
C LEU A 3 -2.26 3.80 -0.73
N THR A 4 -1.29 4.70 -0.60
CA THR A 4 -1.24 5.93 -1.39
C THR A 4 0.16 6.14 -1.95
N GLY A 5 0.30 7.15 -2.82
CA GLY A 5 1.59 7.68 -3.18
C GLY A 5 1.64 9.20 -3.07
N ARG A 6 2.75 9.80 -3.49
CA ARG A 6 3.00 11.25 -3.37
C ARG A 6 2.90 11.69 -1.89
N ASP A 7 2.07 12.68 -1.61
CA ASP A 7 1.80 13.23 -0.29
C ASP A 7 0.67 12.47 0.46
N GLY A 8 0.07 11.47 -0.17
CA GLY A 8 -1.03 10.67 0.39
C GLY A 8 -2.41 11.32 0.31
N GLY A 9 -2.49 12.63 0.03
CA GLY A 9 -3.72 13.38 -0.15
C GLY A 9 -4.77 13.20 0.96
N THR A 10 -6.02 13.50 0.64
CA THR A 10 -7.15 13.36 1.58
C THR A 10 -7.34 11.93 2.07
N LEU A 11 -7.02 10.93 1.26
CA LEU A 11 -7.17 9.53 1.66
C LEU A 11 -6.21 9.17 2.81
N GLY A 12 -4.99 9.71 2.81
CA GLY A 12 -4.02 9.49 3.88
C GLY A 12 -4.47 10.03 5.23
N THR A 13 -5.14 11.19 5.24
CA THR A 13 -5.57 11.85 6.50
C THR A 13 -6.75 11.15 7.17
N VAL A 14 -7.58 10.45 6.41
CA VAL A 14 -8.77 9.75 6.94
C VAL A 14 -8.53 8.26 7.19
N ALA A 15 -7.39 7.71 6.74
CA ALA A 15 -7.09 6.30 6.89
C ALA A 15 -6.54 5.97 8.29
N LYS A 16 -7.18 5.01 8.98
CA LYS A 16 -6.69 4.49 10.28
C LYS A 16 -5.27 3.90 10.22
N LEU A 17 -4.90 3.33 9.08
CA LEU A 17 -3.56 2.84 8.80
C LEU A 17 -3.23 3.26 7.37
N HIS A 18 -2.22 4.11 7.25
CA HIS A 18 -1.82 4.78 6.01
C HIS A 18 -0.41 4.33 5.64
N ILE A 19 -0.29 3.61 4.53
CA ILE A 19 1.00 3.22 3.96
C ILE A 19 1.23 4.10 2.74
N ASN A 20 2.10 5.10 2.88
CA ASN A 20 2.41 6.04 1.81
C ASN A 20 3.71 5.64 1.10
N VAL A 21 3.63 5.49 -0.22
CA VAL A 21 4.80 5.36 -1.08
C VAL A 21 5.24 6.77 -1.51
N SER A 22 6.29 7.30 -0.88
CA SER A 22 6.79 8.67 -1.13
C SER A 22 7.51 8.82 -2.47
N GLU A 23 6.81 8.51 -3.56
CA GLU A 23 7.24 8.60 -4.95
C GLU A 23 6.29 9.49 -5.75
N GLN A 24 6.78 10.07 -6.84
CA GLN A 24 5.98 10.93 -7.72
C GLN A 24 5.46 10.18 -8.95
N HIS A 25 6.21 9.18 -9.41
CA HIS A 25 5.88 8.43 -10.62
C HIS A 25 4.80 7.38 -10.34
N MET A 26 3.68 7.46 -11.07
CA MET A 26 2.52 6.59 -10.86
C MET A 26 2.88 5.10 -10.97
N GLY A 27 3.63 4.69 -12.01
CA GLY A 27 4.00 3.28 -12.17
C GLY A 27 4.81 2.71 -10.99
N ARG A 28 5.72 3.50 -10.40
CA ARG A 28 6.53 3.07 -9.24
C ARG A 28 5.67 2.96 -7.98
N ILE A 29 4.65 3.81 -7.85
CA ILE A 29 3.67 3.74 -6.76
C ILE A 29 2.85 2.45 -6.91
N GLU A 30 2.35 2.18 -8.12
CA GLU A 30 1.55 0.99 -8.41
C GLU A 30 2.33 -0.31 -8.22
N ASP A 31 3.60 -0.37 -8.66
CA ASP A 31 4.48 -1.53 -8.45
C ASP A 31 4.65 -1.83 -6.96
N ALA A 32 4.89 -0.79 -6.15
CA ALA A 32 5.00 -0.94 -4.70
C ALA A 32 3.69 -1.40 -4.06
N HIS A 33 2.54 -0.86 -4.51
CA HIS A 33 1.22 -1.30 -4.03
C HIS A 33 0.96 -2.77 -4.38
N LEU A 34 1.29 -3.21 -5.59
CA LEU A 34 1.13 -4.60 -6.02
C LEU A 34 1.98 -5.55 -5.16
N ALA A 35 3.24 -5.19 -4.89
CA ALA A 35 4.10 -5.96 -4.00
C ALA A 35 3.52 -6.06 -2.58
N ILE A 36 3.01 -4.95 -2.01
CA ILE A 36 2.35 -4.96 -0.69
C ILE A 36 1.13 -5.88 -0.68
N CYS A 37 0.27 -5.80 -1.71
CA CYS A 37 -0.88 -6.68 -1.86
C CYS A 37 -0.47 -8.16 -1.90
N HIS A 38 0.60 -8.49 -2.62
CA HIS A 38 1.13 -9.85 -2.66
C HIS A 38 1.64 -10.32 -1.30
N MET A 39 2.36 -9.47 -0.55
CA MET A 39 2.84 -9.81 0.79
C MET A 39 1.69 -10.02 1.78
N LEU A 40 0.65 -9.18 1.72
CA LEU A 40 -0.55 -9.33 2.54
C LEU A 40 -1.27 -10.63 2.19
N ALA A 41 -1.51 -10.91 0.91
CA ALA A 41 -2.13 -12.15 0.46
C ALA A 41 -1.33 -13.38 0.91
N PHE A 42 0.00 -13.34 0.75
CA PHE A 42 0.89 -14.40 1.21
C PHE A 42 0.77 -14.62 2.72
N SER A 43 0.74 -13.56 3.54
CA SER A 43 0.60 -13.68 4.99
C SER A 43 -0.66 -14.42 5.43
N PHE A 44 -1.76 -14.30 4.66
CA PHE A 44 -2.99 -15.05 4.96
C PHE A 44 -2.92 -16.53 4.56
N ILE A 45 -2.06 -16.89 3.59
CA ILE A 45 -1.81 -18.27 3.20
C ILE A 45 -0.86 -18.92 4.20
N ASP A 46 0.23 -18.23 4.52
CA ASP A 46 1.24 -18.66 5.48
C ASP A 46 0.64 -18.88 6.87
N ALA A 47 -0.18 -17.94 7.36
CA ALA A 47 -0.87 -18.08 8.66
C ALA A 47 -1.91 -19.21 8.71
N LYS A 48 -2.28 -19.81 7.58
CA LYS A 48 -3.17 -20.98 7.48
C LYS A 48 -2.43 -22.30 7.25
N SER A 49 -1.10 -22.27 7.18
CA SER A 49 -0.23 -23.42 6.93
C SER A 49 0.28 -24.06 8.22
#